data_AF-A0A1H7BXF0-F1
#
_entry.id   AF-A0A1H7BXF0-F1
#
_cell.length_a   1.000
_cell.length_b   1.000
_cell.length_c   1.000
_cell.angle_alpha   90.00
_cell.angle_beta   90.00
_cell.angle_gamma   90.00
#
_symmetry.space_group_name_H-M   'P 1'
#
loop_
_entity.id
_entity.type
_entity.pdbx_description
1 polymer ?
#
loop_
_entity_poly.entity_id
_entity_poly.type
_entity_poly.pdbx_seq_one_letter_code
_entity_poly.pdbx_strand_id
1 'polypeptide(L)'
;MSRQRRNFSAKFKSDLVIELLNGEKDLNSLASENSIQPNLLRNWKKEFLDNASIVFDDKREDNMKEKLSIERKEKAEYAKKVAQLTMQVDWLKKNLKKFADLTTRVNLVQNLLTTKEMTASTGADLLDINRTSIYYKTVPVSKEELFCKAIIDKLHTDNPAWGARQMSAQLKLRGYLVGRRKARRYMVEMGIDSIYPKINLSKRMQKAKACPYLLRNAVIDRPNQAWSIDNNIYPD
;
A
#
# COMPACT_ATOMS: atom_id res chain seq x y z
N MET A 1 -22.42 -8.76 -46.74
CA MET A 1 -22.11 -7.31 -46.69
C MET A 1 -23.26 -6.60 -45.99
N SER A 2 -23.00 -5.91 -44.87
CA SER A 2 -24.02 -5.11 -44.19
C SER A 2 -24.32 -3.86 -45.02
N ARG A 3 -25.54 -3.71 -45.54
CA ARG A 3 -25.96 -2.48 -46.22
C ARG A 3 -26.01 -1.35 -45.18
N GLN A 4 -25.16 -0.35 -45.36
CA GLN A 4 -25.13 0.85 -44.54
C GLN A 4 -26.50 1.55 -44.62
N ARG A 5 -27.17 1.75 -43.48
CA ARG A 5 -28.49 2.40 -43.45
C ARG A 5 -28.34 3.86 -43.88
N ARG A 6 -29.20 4.29 -44.80
CA ARG A 6 -29.30 5.69 -45.23
C ARG A 6 -29.84 6.52 -44.06
N ASN A 7 -29.05 7.46 -43.54
CA ASN A 7 -29.47 8.38 -42.48
C ASN A 7 -29.82 9.74 -43.08
N PHE A 8 -30.99 10.27 -42.70
CA PHE A 8 -31.45 11.60 -43.12
C PHE A 8 -31.31 12.58 -41.96
N SER A 9 -30.83 13.79 -42.24
CA SER A 9 -30.68 14.84 -41.22
C SER A 9 -32.05 15.34 -40.74
N ALA A 10 -32.13 15.82 -39.49
CA ALA A 10 -33.39 16.34 -38.93
C ALA A 10 -33.95 17.52 -39.74
N LYS A 11 -33.06 18.42 -40.20
CA LYS A 11 -33.41 19.56 -41.06
C LYS A 11 -33.98 19.13 -42.40
N PHE A 12 -33.36 18.12 -43.04
CA PHE A 12 -33.86 17.58 -44.30
C PHE A 12 -35.25 16.93 -44.14
N LYS A 13 -35.50 16.22 -43.02
CA LYS A 13 -36.83 15.65 -42.74
C LYS A 13 -37.87 16.73 -42.49
N SER A 14 -37.55 17.79 -41.74
CA SER A 14 -38.51 18.86 -41.44
C SER A 14 -38.89 19.65 -42.69
N ASP A 15 -37.92 20.03 -43.51
CA ASP A 15 -38.15 20.86 -44.70
C ASP A 15 -39.08 20.13 -45.69
N LEU A 16 -38.82 18.84 -45.90
CA LEU A 16 -39.58 17.98 -46.82
C LEU A 16 -41.01 17.68 -46.31
N VAL A 17 -41.20 17.61 -44.98
CA VAL A 17 -42.53 17.49 -44.36
C VAL A 17 -43.29 18.81 -44.43
N ILE A 18 -42.61 19.96 -44.31
CA ILE A 18 -43.22 21.29 -44.43
C ILE A 18 -43.67 21.54 -45.88
N GLU A 19 -42.85 21.23 -46.88
CA GLU A 19 -43.22 21.30 -48.30
C GLU A 19 -44.45 20.43 -48.62
N LEU A 20 -44.55 19.25 -48.00
CA LEU A 20 -45.71 18.37 -48.13
C LEU A 20 -46.96 18.94 -47.44
N LEU A 21 -46.82 19.65 -46.32
CA LEU A 21 -47.92 20.28 -45.60
C LEU A 21 -48.43 21.55 -46.31
N ASN A 22 -47.55 22.27 -47.02
CA ASN A 22 -47.90 23.43 -47.84
C ASN A 22 -48.71 23.08 -49.09
N GLY A 23 -48.73 21.81 -49.49
CA GLY A 23 -49.58 21.29 -50.56
C GLY A 23 -49.10 21.63 -51.98
N GLU A 24 -47.86 22.08 -52.14
CA GLU A 24 -47.30 22.49 -53.44
C GLU A 24 -47.01 21.29 -54.38
N LYS A 25 -46.84 20.09 -53.81
CA LYS A 25 -46.58 18.85 -54.55
C LYS A 25 -47.23 17.64 -53.87
N ASP A 26 -47.69 16.69 -54.69
CA ASP A 26 -48.28 15.44 -54.19
C ASP A 26 -47.24 14.56 -53.50
N LEU A 27 -47.70 13.78 -52.51
CA LEU A 27 -46.86 12.91 -51.69
C LEU A 27 -46.00 11.94 -52.53
N ASN A 28 -46.53 11.49 -53.66
CA ASN A 28 -45.82 10.57 -54.56
C ASN A 28 -44.79 11.29 -55.45
N SER A 29 -45.07 12.51 -55.92
CA SER A 29 -44.11 13.29 -56.71
C SER A 29 -42.93 13.74 -55.84
N LEU A 30 -43.20 14.20 -54.62
CA LEU A 30 -42.21 14.67 -53.65
C LEU A 30 -41.28 13.53 -53.16
N ALA A 31 -41.86 12.34 -52.96
CA ALA A 31 -41.09 11.13 -52.65
C ALA A 31 -40.21 10.69 -53.83
N SER A 32 -40.71 10.79 -55.06
CA SER A 32 -39.96 10.41 -56.26
C SER A 32 -38.79 11.35 -56.57
N GLU A 33 -39.00 12.67 -56.48
CA GLU A 33 -37.97 13.70 -56.71
C GLU A 33 -36.80 13.56 -55.72
N ASN A 34 -37.11 13.25 -54.45
CA ASN A 34 -36.11 13.13 -53.40
C ASN A 34 -35.58 11.69 -53.22
N SER A 35 -35.98 10.74 -54.08
CA SER A 35 -35.58 9.32 -53.99
C SER A 35 -35.90 8.67 -52.63
N ILE A 36 -37.08 8.96 -52.07
CA ILE A 36 -37.57 8.47 -50.78
C ILE A 36 -38.79 7.57 -51.01
N GLN A 37 -39.00 6.58 -50.13
CA GLN A 37 -40.22 5.78 -50.16
C GLN A 37 -41.43 6.59 -49.64
N PRO A 38 -42.59 6.59 -50.34
CA PRO A 38 -43.80 7.32 -49.93
C PRO A 38 -44.26 7.03 -48.49
N ASN A 39 -44.13 5.78 -48.03
CA ASN A 39 -44.49 5.38 -46.67
C ASN A 39 -43.55 5.99 -45.61
N LEU A 40 -42.28 6.18 -45.93
CA LEU A 40 -41.33 6.82 -45.02
C LEU A 40 -41.69 8.30 -44.80
N LEU A 41 -42.11 8.98 -45.87
CA LEU A 41 -42.56 10.36 -45.81
C LEU A 41 -43.89 10.51 -45.04
N ARG A 42 -44.82 9.55 -45.18
CA ARG A 42 -46.02 9.47 -44.34
C ARG A 42 -45.69 9.31 -42.85
N ASN A 43 -44.71 8.46 -42.52
CA ASN A 43 -44.28 8.25 -41.15
C ASN A 43 -43.62 9.51 -40.57
N TRP A 44 -42.78 10.20 -41.34
CA TRP A 44 -42.18 11.47 -40.90
C TRP A 44 -43.22 12.57 -40.71
N LYS A 45 -44.24 12.65 -41.58
CA LYS A 45 -45.37 13.57 -41.37
C LYS A 45 -46.07 13.31 -40.04
N LYS A 46 -46.33 12.03 -39.73
CA LYS A 46 -46.96 11.62 -38.47
C LYS A 46 -46.08 11.96 -37.26
N GLU A 47 -44.80 11.59 -37.30
CA GLU A 47 -43.82 11.91 -36.25
C GLU A 47 -43.65 13.42 -36.04
N PHE A 48 -43.70 14.21 -37.12
CA PHE A 48 -43.60 15.67 -37.04
C PHE A 48 -44.84 16.28 -36.39
N LEU A 49 -46.04 15.85 -36.77
CA LEU A 49 -47.29 16.35 -36.16
C LEU A 49 -47.42 15.92 -34.68
N ASP A 50 -47.05 14.68 -34.36
CA ASP A 50 -47.08 14.17 -32.99
C ASP A 50 -46.09 14.94 -32.09
N ASN A 51 -44.88 15.25 -32.61
CA ASN A 51 -43.87 16.03 -31.90
C ASN A 51 -43.96 17.56 -32.14
N ALA A 52 -44.93 18.06 -32.90
CA ALA A 52 -45.05 19.50 -33.15
C ALA A 52 -45.45 20.24 -31.87
N SER A 53 -46.40 19.67 -31.12
CA SER A 53 -46.85 20.20 -29.82
C SER A 53 -45.72 20.31 -28.81
N ILE A 54 -44.77 19.39 -28.88
CA ILE A 54 -43.57 19.30 -28.05
C ILE A 54 -42.62 20.47 -28.27
N VAL A 55 -42.51 20.98 -29.51
CA VAL A 55 -41.58 22.06 -29.88
C VAL A 55 -42.06 23.41 -29.34
N PHE A 56 -43.37 23.62 -29.21
CA PHE A 56 -43.97 24.85 -28.69
C PHE A 56 -44.14 24.87 -27.15
N ASP A 57 -43.70 23.81 -26.47
CA ASP A 57 -43.74 23.71 -25.02
C ASP A 57 -42.50 24.41 -24.43
N ASP A 58 -42.56 25.75 -24.37
CA ASP A 58 -41.47 26.65 -23.90
C ASP A 58 -40.91 26.25 -22.52
N LYS A 59 -41.72 25.56 -21.70
CA LYS A 59 -41.34 25.11 -20.35
C LYS A 59 -40.35 23.95 -20.33
N ARG A 60 -40.06 23.31 -21.48
CA ARG A 60 -39.11 22.17 -21.53
C ARG A 60 -37.69 22.57 -21.23
N GLU A 61 -37.23 23.66 -21.85
CA GLU A 61 -35.87 24.13 -21.58
C GLU A 61 -35.71 24.53 -20.12
N ASP A 62 -36.71 25.22 -19.57
CA ASP A 62 -36.67 25.69 -18.19
C ASP A 62 -36.77 24.53 -17.19
N ASN A 63 -37.66 23.56 -17.42
CA ASN A 63 -37.73 22.33 -16.61
C ASN A 63 -36.43 21.52 -16.67
N MET A 64 -35.76 21.46 -17.82
CA MET A 64 -34.47 20.77 -17.97
C MET A 64 -33.35 21.53 -17.28
N LYS A 65 -33.29 22.86 -17.41
CA LYS A 65 -32.34 23.73 -16.70
C LYS A 65 -32.53 23.61 -15.18
N GLU A 66 -33.78 23.56 -14.71
CA GLU A 66 -34.13 23.42 -13.31
C GLU A 66 -33.71 22.06 -12.76
N LYS A 67 -34.04 20.95 -13.46
CA LYS A 67 -33.56 19.60 -13.12
C LYS A 67 -32.03 19.53 -13.06
N LEU A 68 -31.34 20.08 -14.06
CA LEU A 68 -29.88 20.15 -14.07
C LEU A 68 -29.34 20.98 -12.89
N SER A 69 -30.03 22.04 -12.50
CA SER A 69 -29.63 22.86 -11.36
C SER A 69 -29.78 22.11 -10.03
N ILE A 70 -30.84 21.31 -9.88
CA ILE A 70 -31.09 20.48 -8.70
C ILE A 70 -30.03 19.37 -8.63
N GLU A 71 -29.79 18.65 -9.73
CA GLU A 71 -28.72 17.64 -9.78
C GLU A 71 -27.34 18.23 -9.47
N ARG A 72 -27.05 19.45 -9.93
CA ARG A 72 -25.79 20.15 -9.61
C ARG A 72 -25.69 20.48 -8.13
N LYS A 73 -26.79 20.92 -7.50
CA LYS A 73 -26.84 21.18 -6.05
C LYS A 73 -26.61 19.89 -5.26
N GLU A 74 -27.31 18.82 -5.59
CA GLU A 74 -27.14 17.51 -4.94
C GLU A 74 -25.71 16.98 -5.10
N LYS A 75 -25.15 17.02 -6.32
CA LYS A 75 -23.75 16.62 -6.57
C LYS A 75 -22.77 17.46 -5.76
N ALA A 76 -23.00 18.76 -5.63
CA ALA A 76 -22.17 19.63 -4.81
C ALA A 76 -22.26 19.29 -3.32
N GLU A 77 -23.44 18.96 -2.82
CA GLU A 77 -23.62 18.51 -1.43
C GLU A 77 -22.96 17.15 -1.16
N TYR A 78 -23.09 16.19 -2.06
CA TYR A 78 -22.39 14.91 -1.96
C TYR A 78 -20.87 15.10 -2.00
N ALA A 79 -20.35 15.94 -2.89
CA ALA A 79 -18.92 16.25 -2.97
C ALA A 79 -18.40 16.86 -1.66
N LYS A 80 -19.17 17.75 -1.02
CA LYS A 80 -18.83 18.29 0.31
C LYS A 80 -18.78 17.20 1.38
N LYS A 81 -19.77 16.31 1.43
CA LYS A 81 -19.79 15.19 2.38
C LYS A 81 -18.62 14.24 2.16
N VAL A 82 -18.30 13.90 0.91
CA VAL A 82 -17.14 13.06 0.57
C VAL A 82 -15.85 13.75 1.01
N ALA A 83 -15.67 15.03 0.72
CA ALA A 83 -14.49 15.78 1.15
C ALA A 83 -14.34 15.77 2.69
N GLN A 84 -15.43 16.04 3.42
CA GLN A 84 -15.43 15.99 4.88
C GLN A 84 -15.07 14.59 5.42
N LEU A 85 -15.69 13.54 4.89
CA LEU A 85 -15.41 12.16 5.29
C LEU A 85 -13.98 11.74 4.96
N THR A 86 -13.45 12.14 3.79
CA THR A 86 -12.05 11.86 3.44
C THR A 86 -11.08 12.50 4.42
N MET A 87 -11.30 13.77 4.79
CA MET A 87 -10.49 14.46 5.80
C MET A 87 -10.56 13.78 7.18
N GLN A 88 -11.76 13.41 7.62
CA GLN A 88 -11.96 12.73 8.90
C GLN A 88 -11.29 11.35 8.93
N VAL A 89 -11.46 10.55 7.87
CA VAL A 89 -10.83 9.24 7.75
C VAL A 89 -9.32 9.38 7.72
N ASP A 90 -8.76 10.31 6.94
CA ASP A 90 -7.31 10.54 6.88
C ASP A 90 -6.74 10.97 8.23
N TRP A 91 -7.47 11.82 8.96
CA TRP A 91 -7.10 12.23 10.32
C TRP A 91 -7.09 11.04 11.29
N LEU A 92 -8.15 10.22 11.27
CA LEU A 92 -8.24 9.01 12.09
C LEU A 92 -7.13 8.01 11.76
N LYS A 93 -6.87 7.73 10.48
CA LYS A 93 -5.78 6.84 10.03
C LYS A 93 -4.43 7.31 10.55
N LYS A 94 -4.15 8.61 10.44
CA LYS A 94 -2.89 9.20 10.93
C LYS A 94 -2.74 9.04 12.44
N ASN A 95 -3.80 9.28 13.21
CA ASN A 95 -3.75 9.15 14.65
C ASN A 95 -3.67 7.69 15.11
N LEU A 96 -4.41 6.78 14.48
CA LEU A 96 -4.30 5.34 14.75
C LEU A 96 -2.88 4.83 14.55
N LYS A 97 -2.20 5.24 13.48
CA LYS A 97 -0.78 4.88 13.29
C LYS A 97 0.16 5.42 14.37
N LYS A 98 -0.14 6.59 14.94
CA LYS A 98 0.68 7.20 15.99
C LYS A 98 0.51 6.54 17.34
N PHE A 99 -0.71 6.10 17.67
CA PHE A 99 -1.06 5.62 19.01
C PHE A 99 -1.20 4.10 19.11
N ALA A 100 -1.40 3.38 18.00
CA ALA A 100 -1.66 1.94 18.01
C ALA A 100 -0.52 1.15 17.31
N ASP A 101 0.06 0.21 18.06
CA ASP A 101 1.05 -0.73 17.54
C ASP A 101 0.48 -1.61 16.43
N LEU A 102 1.34 -2.15 15.56
CA LEU A 102 0.94 -3.02 14.46
C LEU A 102 0.11 -4.23 14.95
N THR A 103 0.51 -4.84 16.08
CA THR A 103 -0.20 -5.97 16.68
C THR A 103 -1.62 -5.60 17.09
N THR A 104 -1.80 -4.44 17.73
CA THR A 104 -3.12 -3.94 18.14
C THR A 104 -4.01 -3.67 16.93
N ARG A 105 -3.46 -3.06 15.87
CA ARG A 105 -4.19 -2.81 14.62
C ARG A 105 -4.60 -4.11 13.92
N VAL A 106 -3.72 -5.13 13.89
CA VAL A 106 -4.05 -6.45 13.34
C VAL A 106 -5.16 -7.13 14.13
N ASN A 107 -5.09 -7.08 15.46
CA ASN A 107 -6.11 -7.66 16.34
C ASN A 107 -7.49 -7.00 16.15
N LEU A 108 -7.53 -5.67 15.92
CA LEU A 108 -8.79 -4.97 15.60
C LEU A 108 -9.45 -5.56 14.34
N VAL A 109 -8.69 -5.78 13.26
CA VAL A 109 -9.26 -6.40 12.03
C VAL A 109 -9.68 -7.84 12.26
N GLN A 110 -8.89 -8.62 13.02
CA GLN A 110 -9.24 -10.00 13.34
C GLN A 110 -10.55 -10.10 14.15
N ASN A 111 -10.77 -9.18 15.10
CA ASN A 111 -12.01 -9.11 15.86
C ASN A 111 -13.19 -8.72 14.97
N LEU A 112 -13.02 -7.73 14.08
CA LEU A 112 -14.05 -7.30 13.14
C LEU A 112 -14.44 -8.38 12.12
N LEU A 113 -13.52 -9.28 11.77
CA LEU A 113 -13.83 -10.44 10.94
C LEU A 113 -14.78 -11.42 11.63
N THR A 114 -14.75 -11.46 12.96
CA THR A 114 -15.62 -12.32 13.77
C THR A 114 -17.04 -11.75 13.82
N THR A 115 -17.18 -10.42 13.87
CA THR A 115 -18.48 -9.72 13.87
C THR A 115 -19.09 -9.56 12.47
N LYS A 116 -18.31 -9.79 11.40
CA LYS A 116 -18.71 -9.66 9.98
C LYS A 116 -19.19 -8.28 9.56
N GLU A 117 -18.79 -7.23 10.26
CA GLU A 117 -19.17 -5.85 9.90
C GLU A 117 -18.54 -5.39 8.58
N MET A 118 -17.31 -5.83 8.29
CA MET A 118 -16.52 -5.42 7.12
C MET A 118 -15.66 -6.57 6.59
N THR A 119 -15.23 -6.47 5.33
CA THR A 119 -14.30 -7.45 4.72
C THR A 119 -12.87 -7.27 5.22
N ALA A 120 -12.07 -8.36 5.22
CA ALA A 120 -10.66 -8.32 5.62
C ALA A 120 -9.85 -7.33 4.78
N SER A 121 -10.15 -7.25 3.48
CA SER A 121 -9.50 -6.34 2.54
C SER A 121 -9.74 -4.88 2.93
N THR A 122 -11.00 -4.50 3.13
CA THR A 122 -11.37 -3.14 3.52
C THR A 122 -10.79 -2.76 4.87
N GLY A 123 -10.77 -3.69 5.84
CA GLY A 123 -10.17 -3.45 7.15
C GLY A 123 -8.66 -3.23 7.07
N ALA A 124 -7.96 -4.03 6.26
CA ALA A 124 -6.52 -3.88 6.01
C ALA A 124 -6.19 -2.51 5.39
N ASP A 125 -6.97 -2.09 4.38
CA ASP A 125 -6.76 -0.83 3.66
C ASP A 125 -7.13 0.40 4.54
N LEU A 126 -8.09 0.24 5.46
CA LEU A 126 -8.46 1.28 6.43
C LEU A 126 -7.38 1.47 7.50
N LEU A 127 -6.87 0.38 8.07
CA LEU A 127 -5.87 0.46 9.14
C LEU A 127 -4.42 0.51 8.63
N ASP A 128 -4.21 0.49 7.31
CA ASP A 128 -2.91 0.45 6.64
C ASP A 128 -2.01 -0.69 7.16
N ILE A 129 -2.49 -1.91 6.93
CA ILE A 129 -1.86 -3.15 7.37
C ILE A 129 -1.68 -4.06 6.15
N ASN A 130 -0.57 -4.78 6.08
CA ASN A 130 -0.42 -5.85 5.09
C ASN A 130 -1.47 -6.96 5.32
N ARG A 131 -2.23 -7.31 4.28
CA ARG A 131 -3.28 -8.33 4.33
C ARG A 131 -2.78 -9.69 4.84
N THR A 132 -1.54 -10.06 4.55
CA THR A 132 -0.97 -11.34 5.02
C THR A 132 -0.86 -11.41 6.54
N SER A 133 -0.60 -10.28 7.21
CA SER A 133 -0.46 -10.23 8.66
C SER A 133 -1.77 -10.51 9.40
N ILE A 134 -2.92 -10.28 8.77
CA ILE A 134 -4.24 -10.58 9.36
C ILE A 134 -4.42 -12.09 9.55
N TYR A 135 -3.92 -12.87 8.60
CA TYR A 135 -4.03 -14.34 8.65
C TYR A 135 -2.87 -14.99 9.41
N TYR A 136 -1.83 -14.23 9.72
CA TYR A 136 -0.70 -14.72 10.48
C TYR A 136 -1.13 -15.03 11.91
N LYS A 137 -1.02 -16.29 12.30
CA LYS A 137 -1.16 -16.73 13.69
C LYS A 137 0.21 -16.82 14.31
N THR A 138 0.41 -16.07 15.40
CA THR A 138 1.64 -16.17 16.18
C THR A 138 1.78 -17.59 16.72
N VAL A 139 2.92 -18.23 16.42
CA VAL A 139 3.26 -19.51 17.02
C VAL A 139 3.71 -19.23 18.45
N PRO A 140 3.03 -19.77 19.48
CA PRO A 140 3.46 -19.57 20.85
C PRO A 140 4.83 -20.21 21.05
N VAL A 141 5.65 -19.60 21.92
CA VAL A 141 6.97 -20.14 22.26
C VAL A 141 6.81 -21.54 22.84
N SER A 142 7.55 -22.51 22.30
CA SER A 142 7.52 -23.89 22.80
C SER A 142 7.96 -23.95 24.26
N LYS A 143 7.30 -24.77 25.08
CA LYS A 143 7.72 -25.02 26.47
C LYS A 143 9.17 -25.50 26.53
N GLU A 144 9.58 -26.35 25.60
CA GLU A 144 10.96 -26.84 25.49
C GLU A 144 11.96 -25.69 25.26
N GLU A 145 11.58 -24.68 24.48
CA GLU A 145 12.43 -23.52 24.24
C GLU A 145 12.63 -22.70 25.51
N LEU A 146 11.57 -22.48 26.30
CA LEU A 146 11.67 -21.80 27.59
C LEU A 146 12.56 -22.57 28.57
N PHE A 147 12.42 -23.90 28.64
CA PHE A 147 13.32 -24.73 29.45
C PHE A 147 14.78 -24.64 29.00
N CYS A 148 15.05 -24.68 27.68
CA CYS A 148 16.40 -24.50 27.16
C CYS A 148 16.98 -23.13 27.55
N LYS A 149 16.18 -22.06 27.46
CA LYS A 149 16.59 -20.69 27.85
C LYS A 149 16.92 -20.61 29.35
N ALA A 150 16.08 -21.18 30.20
CA ALA A 150 16.33 -21.23 31.65
C ALA A 150 17.61 -22.02 32.01
N ILE A 151 17.93 -23.08 31.25
CA ILE A 151 19.18 -23.82 31.43
C ILE A 151 20.38 -22.98 30.97
N ILE A 152 20.29 -22.31 29.81
CA ILE A 152 21.36 -21.44 29.30
C ILE A 152 21.67 -20.33 30.30
N ASP A 153 20.65 -19.72 30.90
CA ASP A 153 20.79 -18.66 31.91
C ASP A 153 21.68 -19.13 33.07
N LYS A 154 21.31 -20.26 33.69
CA LYS A 154 22.09 -20.88 34.78
C LYS A 154 23.50 -21.28 34.36
N LEU A 155 23.67 -21.86 33.18
CA LEU A 155 25.00 -22.25 32.70
C LEU A 155 25.90 -21.04 32.43
N HIS A 156 25.31 -19.92 32.01
CA HIS A 156 26.05 -18.70 31.75
C HIS A 156 26.48 -18.01 33.04
N THR A 157 25.63 -18.00 34.08
CA THR A 157 26.00 -17.46 35.41
C THR A 157 27.18 -18.22 36.00
N ASP A 158 27.21 -19.55 35.83
CA ASP A 158 28.31 -20.39 36.34
C ASP A 158 29.57 -20.26 35.48
N ASN A 159 29.42 -20.16 34.16
CA ASN A 159 30.53 -20.21 33.20
C ASN A 159 30.36 -19.14 32.11
N PRO A 160 30.71 -17.87 32.40
CA PRO A 160 30.46 -16.76 31.50
C PRO A 160 31.30 -16.82 30.21
N ALA A 161 32.41 -17.56 30.21
CA ALA A 161 33.27 -17.77 29.04
C ALA A 161 32.66 -18.70 27.98
N TRP A 162 31.60 -19.45 28.31
CA TRP A 162 31.01 -20.40 27.38
C TRP A 162 30.15 -19.73 26.31
N GLY A 163 30.56 -19.91 25.05
CA GLY A 163 29.79 -19.49 23.88
C GLY A 163 28.79 -20.56 23.40
N ALA A 164 28.08 -20.23 22.31
CA ALA A 164 27.01 -21.05 21.73
C ALA A 164 27.38 -22.51 21.41
N ARG A 165 28.67 -22.82 21.19
CA ARG A 165 29.14 -24.20 20.96
C ARG A 165 29.07 -25.02 22.25
N GLN A 166 29.58 -24.48 23.35
CA GLN A 166 29.57 -25.13 24.66
C GLN A 166 28.13 -25.24 25.18
N MET A 167 27.34 -24.16 25.05
CA MET A 167 25.92 -24.19 25.43
C MET A 167 25.13 -25.27 24.68
N SER A 168 25.35 -25.41 23.37
CA SER A 168 24.73 -26.49 22.58
C SER A 168 25.17 -27.89 23.04
N ALA A 169 26.44 -28.09 23.37
CA ALA A 169 26.92 -29.38 23.88
C ALA A 169 26.28 -29.71 25.24
N GLN A 170 26.20 -28.73 26.14
CA GLN A 170 25.59 -28.89 27.46
C GLN A 170 24.09 -29.17 27.41
N LEU A 171 23.37 -28.56 26.46
CA LEU A 171 21.96 -28.85 26.23
C LEU A 171 21.75 -30.25 25.66
N LYS A 172 22.62 -30.69 24.73
CA LYS A 172 22.59 -32.06 24.19
C LYS A 172 22.85 -33.12 25.26
N LEU A 173 23.80 -32.88 26.15
CA LEU A 173 24.06 -33.76 27.30
C LEU A 173 22.85 -33.91 28.21
N ARG A 174 21.99 -32.89 28.29
CA ARG A 174 20.74 -32.89 29.07
C ARG A 174 19.53 -33.40 28.29
N GLY A 175 19.73 -33.99 27.10
CA GLY A 175 18.67 -34.59 26.29
C GLY A 175 17.98 -33.64 25.31
N TYR A 176 18.36 -32.37 25.23
CA TYR A 176 17.76 -31.42 24.30
C TYR A 176 18.52 -31.39 22.97
N LEU A 177 17.83 -31.69 21.86
CA LEU A 177 18.38 -31.67 20.49
C LEU A 177 18.56 -30.23 19.96
N VAL A 178 19.40 -29.44 20.64
CA VAL A 178 19.68 -28.05 20.27
C VAL A 178 21.05 -27.94 19.62
N GLY A 179 21.08 -27.59 18.34
CA GLY A 179 22.32 -27.30 17.60
C GLY A 179 22.91 -25.91 17.89
N ARG A 180 24.17 -25.69 17.48
CA ARG A 180 24.90 -24.42 17.67
C ARG A 180 24.13 -23.18 17.24
N ARG A 181 23.47 -23.20 16.07
CA ARG A 181 22.72 -22.05 15.54
C ARG A 181 21.52 -21.70 16.41
N LYS A 182 20.82 -22.71 16.92
CA LYS A 182 19.65 -22.55 17.80
C LYS A 182 20.08 -22.08 19.21
N ALA A 183 21.15 -22.64 19.75
CA ALA A 183 21.74 -22.15 21.01
C ALA A 183 22.22 -20.69 20.89
N ARG A 184 22.85 -20.32 19.77
CA ARG A 184 23.23 -18.92 19.49
C ARG A 184 21.99 -18.02 19.42
N ARG A 185 20.93 -18.45 18.75
CA ARG A 185 19.68 -17.69 18.67
C ARG A 185 19.12 -17.41 20.06
N TYR A 186 19.06 -18.44 20.92
CA TYR A 186 18.61 -18.28 22.30
C TYR A 186 19.49 -17.30 23.10
N MET A 187 20.82 -17.43 22.99
CA MET A 187 21.75 -16.50 23.64
C MET A 187 21.52 -15.05 23.19
N VAL A 188 21.37 -14.81 21.88
CA VAL A 188 21.12 -13.47 21.33
C VAL A 188 19.76 -12.92 21.78
N GLU A 189 18.69 -13.73 21.72
CA GLU A 189 17.35 -13.33 22.20
C GLU A 189 17.34 -13.01 23.70
N MET A 190 18.20 -13.67 24.49
CA MET A 190 18.37 -13.42 25.93
C MET A 190 19.37 -12.29 26.25
N GLY A 191 20.08 -11.76 25.25
CA GLY A 191 21.14 -10.76 25.46
C GLY A 191 22.39 -11.31 26.16
N ILE A 192 22.65 -12.63 26.05
CA ILE A 192 23.79 -13.31 26.65
C ILE A 192 24.92 -13.43 25.64
N ASP A 193 26.08 -12.87 25.97
CA ASP A 193 27.32 -13.02 25.21
C ASP A 193 28.41 -13.71 26.03
N SER A 194 29.29 -14.44 25.36
CA SER A 194 30.43 -15.07 26.04
C SER A 194 31.43 -14.01 26.48
N ILE A 195 31.68 -13.93 27.78
CA ILE A 195 32.65 -13.01 28.38
C ILE A 195 33.95 -13.78 28.60
N TYR A 196 34.97 -13.44 27.84
CA TYR A 196 36.31 -13.99 28.01
C TYR A 196 37.36 -12.88 27.97
N PRO A 197 38.50 -13.06 28.65
CA PRO A 197 39.58 -12.09 28.61
C PRO A 197 40.05 -11.88 27.16
N LYS A 198 40.01 -10.63 26.68
CA LYS A 198 40.63 -10.28 25.41
C LYS A 198 42.14 -10.46 25.53
N ILE A 199 42.79 -10.74 24.40
CA ILE A 199 44.26 -10.83 24.34
C ILE A 199 44.84 -9.51 24.84
N ASN A 200 45.68 -9.58 25.88
CA ASN A 200 46.40 -8.42 26.39
C ASN A 200 47.49 -8.01 25.39
N LEU A 201 47.15 -7.17 24.42
CA LEU A 201 48.09 -6.64 23.42
C LEU A 201 49.30 -5.92 24.06
N SER A 202 49.14 -5.46 25.31
CA SER A 202 50.19 -4.82 26.11
C SER A 202 51.18 -5.78 26.77
N LYS A 203 50.83 -7.06 26.94
CA LYS A 203 51.77 -8.07 27.43
C LYS A 203 52.68 -8.49 26.28
N ARG A 204 53.85 -7.86 26.21
CA ARG A 204 54.91 -8.19 25.24
C ARG A 204 55.18 -9.69 25.23
N MET A 205 55.31 -10.25 24.03
CA MET A 205 55.99 -11.52 23.85
C MET A 205 57.43 -11.32 24.36
N GLN A 206 57.82 -11.98 25.47
CA GLN A 206 59.11 -11.73 26.14
C GLN A 206 60.34 -11.84 25.21
N LYS A 207 60.20 -12.53 24.07
CA LYS A 207 61.24 -12.71 23.05
C LYS A 207 61.48 -11.48 22.15
N ALA A 208 60.55 -10.53 22.08
CA ALA A 208 60.73 -9.32 21.28
C ALA A 208 61.60 -8.31 22.05
N LYS A 209 62.80 -8.03 21.54
CA LYS A 209 63.70 -7.03 22.11
C LYS A 209 62.98 -5.68 22.13
N ALA A 210 62.94 -5.03 23.29
CA ALA A 210 62.34 -3.71 23.41
C ALA A 210 63.14 -2.72 22.55
N CYS A 211 62.59 -2.30 21.42
CA CYS A 211 63.17 -1.23 20.63
C CYS A 211 63.11 0.06 21.45
N PRO A 212 64.24 0.74 21.69
CA PRO A 212 64.24 2.02 22.38
C PRO A 212 63.44 3.03 21.56
N TYR A 213 62.62 3.84 22.22
CA TYR A 213 61.89 4.92 21.56
C TYR A 213 62.87 6.04 21.20
N LEU A 214 63.29 6.08 19.95
CA LEU A 214 64.36 6.97 19.48
C LEU A 214 63.99 8.46 19.51
N LEU A 215 62.69 8.78 19.62
CA LEU A 215 62.18 10.15 19.72
C LEU A 215 61.97 10.63 21.16
N ARG A 216 62.33 9.83 22.18
CA ARG A 216 61.96 10.12 23.59
C ARG A 216 62.44 11.48 24.11
N ASN A 217 63.59 11.95 23.62
CA ASN A 217 64.22 13.20 24.04
C ASN A 217 64.47 14.15 22.85
N ALA A 218 63.82 13.93 21.71
CA ALA A 218 63.99 14.78 20.54
C ALA A 218 63.08 16.01 20.64
N VAL A 219 63.65 17.22 20.51
CA VAL A 219 62.89 18.47 20.40
C VAL A 219 62.44 18.64 18.95
N ILE A 220 61.13 18.76 18.72
CA ILE A 220 60.50 18.83 17.39
C ILE A 220 59.95 20.24 17.19
N ASP A 221 60.74 21.11 16.57
CA ASP A 221 60.46 22.55 16.42
C ASP A 221 59.97 22.94 15.01
N ARG A 222 59.96 22.02 14.03
CA ARG A 222 59.56 22.30 12.64
C ARG A 222 58.66 21.22 12.05
N PRO A 223 57.76 21.56 11.11
CA PRO A 223 56.99 20.58 10.35
C PRO A 223 57.91 19.57 9.64
N ASN A 224 57.47 18.31 9.50
CA ASN A 224 58.19 17.19 8.86
C ASN A 224 59.45 16.64 9.55
N GLN A 225 59.64 16.88 10.85
CA GLN A 225 60.77 16.34 11.61
C GLN A 225 60.52 14.95 12.23
N ALA A 226 59.27 14.56 12.43
CA ALA A 226 58.89 13.22 12.88
C ALA A 226 57.58 12.79 12.19
N TRP A 227 57.53 11.53 11.77
CA TRP A 227 56.34 10.93 11.15
C TRP A 227 55.91 9.70 11.96
N SER A 228 54.61 9.59 12.24
CA SER A 228 54.00 8.39 12.83
C SER A 228 53.06 7.77 11.81
N ILE A 229 53.07 6.44 11.72
CA ILE A 229 52.19 5.68 10.84
C ILE A 229 51.46 4.65 11.68
N ASP A 230 50.14 4.78 11.78
CA ASP A 230 49.28 3.78 12.40
C ASP A 230 48.56 3.00 11.31
N ASN A 231 48.80 1.69 11.26
CA ASN A 231 48.13 0.79 10.33
C ASN A 231 46.99 0.07 11.05
N ASN A 232 45.75 0.37 10.68
CA ASN A 232 44.58 -0.41 11.10
C ASN A 232 44.33 -1.52 10.10
N ILE A 233 44.47 -2.78 10.54
CA ILE A 233 44.10 -3.94 9.73
C ILE A 233 42.59 -4.14 9.90
N TYR A 234 41.84 -3.93 8.82
CA TYR A 234 40.45 -4.37 8.75
C TYR A 234 40.45 -5.85 8.35
N PRO A 235 39.82 -6.75 9.12
CA PRO A 235 39.63 -8.13 8.70
C PRO A 235 38.53 -8.20 7.64
N ASP A 236 38.82 -8.86 6.51
CA ASP A 236 37.84 -9.29 5.49
C ASP A 236 36.94 -10.43 6.00
#